data_AF-A0A7X0SVC4-F1
#
_entry.id   AF-A0A7X0SVC4-F1
#
_cell.length_a   1.000
_cell.length_b   1.000
_cell.length_c   1.000
_cell.angle_alpha   90.00
_cell.angle_beta   90.00
_cell.angle_gamma   90.00
#
_symmetry.space_group_name_H-M   'P 1'
#
loop_
_entity.id
_entity.type
_entity.pdbx_description
1 polymer ?
#
loop_
_entity_poly.entity_id
_entity_poly.type
_entity_poly.pdbx_seq_one_letter_code
_entity_poly.pdbx_strand_id
1 'polypeptide(L)' 'MQPPAPPYPPQHQDRQPGAEAQMNPLPIFDNPNYV' A
#
# COMPACT_ATOMS: atom_id res chain seq x y z
N MET A 1 -10.09 -8.49 -3.50
CA MET A 1 -10.19 -7.23 -2.71
C MET A 1 -9.78 -6.10 -3.63
N GLN A 2 -10.56 -5.01 -3.70
CA GLN A 2 -10.24 -3.88 -4.58
C GLN A 2 -9.14 -3.03 -3.92
N PRO A 3 -8.16 -2.49 -4.68
CA PRO A 3 -7.21 -1.54 -4.12
C PRO A 3 -7.98 -0.34 -3.54
N PRO A 4 -7.49 0.23 -2.43
CA PRO A 4 -8.12 1.40 -1.84
C PRO A 4 -8.19 2.52 -2.87
N ALA A 5 -9.40 2.99 -3.15
CA ALA A 5 -9.61 4.07 -4.10
C ALA A 5 -9.09 5.38 -3.48
N PRO A 6 -8.44 6.25 -4.26
CA PRO A 6 -8.03 7.56 -3.79
C PRO A 6 -9.24 8.37 -3.27
N PRO A 7 -9.02 9.32 -2.35
CA PRO A 7 -7.72 9.88 -1.98
C PRO A 7 -6.98 9.08 -0.90
N TYR A 8 -5.66 8.92 -1.07
CA TYR A 8 -4.77 8.37 -0.05
C TYR A 8 -4.44 9.43 1.02
N PRO A 9 -4.17 9.02 2.27
CA PRO A 9 -3.72 9.96 3.30
C PRO A 9 -2.34 10.54 2.94
N PRO A 10 -2.04 11.80 3.32
CA PRO A 10 -0.69 12.34 3.25
C PRO A 10 0.31 11.46 4.01
N GLN A 11 1.40 11.06 3.37
CA GLN A 11 2.43 10.17 3.94
C GLN A 11 3.82 10.53 3.37
N HIS A 12 4.89 10.30 4.15
CA HIS A 12 6.28 10.58 3.80
C HIS A 12 7.23 9.50 4.36
N GLN A 13 8.29 9.16 3.62
CA GLN A 13 9.35 8.25 4.06
C GLN A 13 10.72 8.92 3.85
N ASP A 14 11.55 8.97 4.90
CA ASP A 14 12.80 9.74 4.92
C ASP A 14 13.96 9.08 4.16
N ARG A 15 13.77 7.86 3.62
CA ARG A 15 14.84 7.06 2.99
C ARG A 15 14.36 6.31 1.75
N GLN A 16 15.32 5.99 0.89
CA GLN A 16 15.13 5.13 -0.28
C GLN A 16 16.11 3.94 -0.23
N PRO A 17 15.68 2.71 -0.57
CA PRO A 17 14.32 2.32 -1.00
C PRO A 17 13.27 2.47 0.12
N GLY A 18 12.03 2.78 -0.26
CA GLY A 18 10.92 2.91 0.69
C GLY A 18 10.52 1.58 1.36
N ALA A 19 9.79 1.67 2.48
CA ALA A 19 9.33 0.50 3.24
C ALA A 19 7.79 0.36 3.17
N GLU A 20 7.30 -0.72 2.57
CA GLU A 20 5.86 -0.95 2.39
C GLU A 20 5.11 -1.06 3.72
N ALA A 21 5.76 -1.58 4.76
CA ALA A 21 5.20 -1.69 6.11
C ALA A 21 4.85 -0.33 6.74
N GLN A 22 5.37 0.79 6.19
CA GLN A 22 5.09 2.15 6.67
C GLN A 22 3.99 2.86 5.86
N MET A 23 3.45 2.23 4.80
CA MET A 23 2.41 2.82 3.97
C MET A 23 1.03 2.69 4.62
N ASN A 24 0.16 3.67 4.38
CA ASN A 24 -1.24 3.60 4.76
C ASN A 24 -2.15 4.04 3.59
N PRO A 25 -3.12 3.21 3.17
CA PRO A 25 -3.28 1.79 3.53
C PRO A 25 -2.12 0.93 3.01
N LEU A 26 -1.98 -0.28 3.58
CA LEU A 26 -0.99 -1.25 3.12
C LEU A 26 -1.28 -1.67 1.67
N PRO A 27 -0.24 -1.90 0.83
CA PRO A 27 -0.40 -2.45 -0.50
C PRO A 27 -1.08 -3.83 -0.46
N ILE A 28 -1.89 -4.12 -1.48
CA ILE A 28 -2.38 -5.48 -1.73
C ILE A 28 -1.27 -6.23 -2.48
N PHE A 29 -0.55 -7.10 -1.77
CA PHE A 29 0.56 -7.88 -2.33
C PHE A 29 0.13 -9.21 -2.98
N ASP A 30 -1.06 -9.69 -2.63
CA ASP A 30 -1.60 -10.96 -3.14
C ASP A 30 -3.09 -10.82 -3.47
N ASN A 31 -3.56 -11.61 -4.44
CA ASN A 31 -4.97 -11.71 -4.77
C ASN A 31 -5.54 -13.00 -4.17
N PRO A 32 -6.34 -12.92 -3.09
CA PRO A 32 -6.89 -14.13 -2.45
C PRO A 32 -7.86 -14.92 -3.34
N ASN A 33 -8.24 -14.39 -4.51
CA ASN A 33 -9.11 -15.07 -5.48
C ASN A 33 -8.33 -15.64 -6.68
N TYR A 34 -7.00 -15.69 -6.64
CA TYR A 34 -6.20 -16.33 -7.68
C TYR A 34 -6.23 -17.86 -7.45
N VAL A 35 -7.03 -18.58 -8.24
CA VAL A 35 -7.15 -20.05 -8.23
C VAL A 35 -6.29 -20.71 -9.30
#